data_AF-A0A812SAE6-F1
#
_entry.id   AF-A0A812SAE6-F1
#
_cell.length_a   1.000
_cell.length_b   1.000
_cell.length_c   1.000
_cell.angle_alpha   90.00
_cell.angle_beta   90.00
_cell.angle_gamma   90.00
#
_symmetry.space_group_name_H-M   'P 1'
#
loop_
_entity.id
_entity.type
_entity.pdbx_description
1 polymer ?
#
loop_
_entity_poly.entity_id
_entity_poly.type
_entity_poly.pdbx_seq_one_letter_code
_entity_poly.pdbx_strand_id
1 'polypeptide(L)'
;MAASLIATPVSEEEAQRSEGIFKAAQGLIDVERSQTIFKLETSSVYGSAFAFPQIARSSGYRSVFVSLWARAYMALGLNYLVQFALVMFVGEATQIMNPLGGQMHLCDFGADLDVCEGPEAPFLPRCTGPGGTQFSPSRLYGYTQWAVQKFAKQALLDVLPDQEDLINEKVDPGEYGLENHSCRWLCLLLFALSVNHEIQVCFRMIAMFWYLPSDPGKCDWIEVDKQQKISYRIAGMPIHWKLITGLTVLIPKLMLCYFVLLEGTTLLMDTSGILDTVLGAMSMAFILNVDEMLHDCMITRAGRNVIDQVQQGLREEPEPGTAEDAEAGATHLAKSPTFFDLLRQVVPLRLLLTLVIMAVFIDRYYQFKCVYKEELGMWVSKDMYLPARASYSLTDFLFNGIFKTVESSAEPFWTMPTPSLLK
;
A
#
# COMPACT_ATOMS: atom_id res chain seq x y z
N MET A 1 10.36 38.06 52.34
CA MET A 1 11.27 38.74 51.40
C MET A 1 10.86 38.34 49.99
N ALA A 2 10.07 39.18 49.31
CA ALA A 2 9.67 38.96 47.93
C ALA A 2 10.83 39.44 47.04
N ALA A 3 11.52 38.50 46.40
CA ALA A 3 12.53 38.82 45.40
C ALA A 3 11.81 39.34 44.15
N SER A 4 11.82 40.66 43.98
CA SER A 4 11.43 41.32 42.73
C SER A 4 12.40 40.88 41.64
N LEU A 5 11.99 39.93 40.80
CA LEU A 5 12.71 39.56 39.58
C LEU A 5 12.75 40.79 38.66
N ILE A 6 13.91 41.44 38.59
CA ILE A 6 14.20 42.49 37.62
C ILE A 6 14.24 41.80 36.25
N ALA A 7 13.19 41.97 35.46
CA ALA A 7 13.20 41.56 34.06
C ALA A 7 14.28 42.37 33.34
N THR A 8 15.36 41.70 32.93
CA THR A 8 16.37 42.31 32.07
C THR A 8 15.70 42.63 30.73
N PRO A 9 15.83 43.86 30.20
CA PRO A 9 15.30 44.20 28.89
C PRO A 9 15.94 43.27 27.86
N VAL A 10 15.12 42.47 27.20
CA VAL A 10 15.50 41.68 26.03
C VAL A 10 16.09 42.64 25.01
N SER A 11 17.26 42.32 24.47
CA SER A 11 17.90 43.22 23.51
C SER A 11 17.06 43.28 22.24
N GLU A 12 17.06 44.44 21.56
CA GLU A 12 16.32 44.62 20.29
C GLU A 12 16.72 43.56 19.24
N GLU A 13 17.97 43.10 19.30
CA GLU A 13 18.51 42.02 18.46
C GLU A 13 17.90 40.64 18.77
N GLU A 14 17.70 40.31 20.05
CA GLU A 14 17.02 39.06 20.46
C GLU A 14 15.55 39.05 20.01
N ALA A 15 14.88 40.20 20.09
CA ALA A 15 13.51 40.35 19.61
C ALA A 15 13.43 40.12 18.08
N GLN A 16 14.28 40.78 17.29
CA GLN A 16 14.34 40.60 15.83
C GLN A 16 14.68 39.15 15.44
N ARG A 17 15.60 38.51 16.17
CA ARG A 17 15.95 37.09 15.93
C ARG A 17 14.78 36.16 16.22
N SER A 18 14.05 36.38 17.32
CA SER A 18 12.89 35.58 17.67
C SER A 18 11.76 35.71 16.63
N GLU A 19 11.55 36.92 16.11
CA GLU A 19 10.57 37.19 15.05
C GLU A 19 10.97 36.50 13.73
N GLY A 20 12.26 36.54 13.37
CA GLY A 20 12.78 35.87 12.18
C GLY A 20 12.61 34.34 12.23
N ILE A 21 12.92 33.71 13.38
CA ILE A 21 12.73 32.26 13.58
C ILE A 21 11.25 31.91 13.48
N PHE A 22 10.39 32.72 14.07
CA PHE A 22 8.95 32.49 14.06
C PHE A 22 8.34 32.63 12.66
N LYS A 23 8.71 33.67 11.90
CA LYS A 23 8.30 33.81 10.48
C LYS A 23 8.78 32.64 9.63
N ALA A 24 10.00 32.14 9.86
CA ALA A 24 10.51 30.96 9.17
C ALA A 24 9.71 29.70 9.53
N ALA A 25 9.39 29.49 10.81
CA ALA A 25 8.58 28.35 11.26
C ALA A 25 7.15 28.41 10.69
N GLN A 26 6.54 29.60 10.68
CA GLN A 26 5.22 29.82 10.09
C GLN A 26 5.23 29.57 8.58
N GLY A 27 6.27 30.05 7.88
CA GLY A 27 6.47 29.76 6.46
C GLY A 27 6.56 28.27 6.18
N LEU A 28 7.23 27.48 7.04
CA LEU A 28 7.26 26.01 6.90
C LEU A 28 5.89 25.38 7.13
N ILE A 29 5.14 25.82 8.14
CA ILE A 29 3.77 25.33 8.42
C ILE A 29 2.83 25.65 7.26
N ASP A 30 2.92 26.86 6.72
CA ASP A 30 2.09 27.30 5.60
C ASP A 30 2.49 26.59 4.30
N VAL A 31 3.77 26.30 4.08
CA VAL A 31 4.24 25.44 2.98
C VAL A 31 3.65 24.03 3.13
N GLU A 32 3.69 23.43 4.33
CA GLU A 32 3.12 22.09 4.56
C GLU A 32 1.60 22.09 4.34
N ARG A 33 0.90 23.13 4.81
CA ARG A 33 -0.55 23.26 4.68
C ARG A 33 -0.97 23.55 3.25
N SER A 34 -0.20 24.34 2.50
CA SER A 34 -0.47 24.66 1.09
C SER A 34 -0.15 23.50 0.16
N GLN A 35 0.90 22.73 0.45
CA GLN A 35 1.28 21.56 -0.36
C GLN A 35 0.29 20.39 -0.27
N THR A 36 -0.59 20.36 0.72
CA THR A 36 -1.42 19.19 1.00
C THR A 36 -2.77 19.16 0.26
N ILE A 37 -3.34 20.29 -0.17
CA ILE A 37 -4.75 20.30 -0.58
C ILE A 37 -4.96 20.31 -2.11
N PHE A 38 -4.11 20.98 -2.90
CA PHE A 38 -4.35 21.18 -4.34
C PHE A 38 -3.16 20.82 -5.23
N LYS A 39 -2.41 19.78 -4.87
CA LYS A 39 -1.34 19.25 -5.73
C LYS A 39 -1.89 18.17 -6.66
N LEU A 40 -2.09 18.54 -7.93
CA LEU A 40 -2.36 17.58 -9.00
C LEU A 40 -1.08 16.77 -9.29
N GLU A 41 -1.25 15.47 -9.50
CA GLU A 41 -0.18 14.55 -9.86
C GLU A 41 0.22 14.70 -11.34
N THR A 42 1.26 15.48 -11.61
CA THR A 42 1.67 15.80 -12.99
C THR A 42 2.43 14.67 -13.69
N SER A 43 3.03 13.76 -12.93
CA SER A 43 3.87 12.64 -13.41
C SER A 43 3.10 11.33 -13.65
N SER A 44 1.78 11.33 -13.49
CA SER A 44 0.97 10.11 -13.66
C SER A 44 -0.14 10.27 -14.70
N VAL A 45 -0.55 9.14 -15.28
CA VAL A 45 -1.73 9.03 -16.14
C VAL A 45 -2.99 9.53 -15.45
N TYR A 46 -3.08 9.39 -14.12
CA TYR A 46 -4.25 9.80 -13.34
C TYR A 46 -4.44 11.32 -13.34
N GLY A 47 -3.38 12.10 -13.08
CA GLY A 47 -3.50 13.55 -13.09
C GLY A 47 -3.71 14.12 -14.50
N SER A 48 -3.17 13.44 -15.53
CA SER A 48 -3.44 13.80 -16.92
C SER A 48 -4.90 13.57 -17.31
N ALA A 49 -5.45 12.42 -16.94
CA ALA A 49 -6.85 12.09 -17.15
C ALA A 49 -7.79 12.97 -16.31
N PHE A 50 -7.31 13.51 -15.20
CA PHE A 50 -8.05 14.51 -14.42
C PHE A 50 -8.03 15.90 -15.09
N ALA A 51 -6.87 16.38 -15.53
CA ALA A 51 -6.70 17.75 -16.02
C ALA A 51 -7.22 17.99 -17.44
N PHE A 52 -6.85 17.13 -18.40
CA PHE A 52 -7.15 17.42 -19.81
C PHE A 52 -8.63 17.54 -20.16
N PRO A 53 -9.58 16.79 -19.57
CA PRO A 53 -11.00 17.03 -19.79
C PRO A 53 -11.42 18.46 -19.39
N GLN A 54 -10.87 18.98 -18.29
CA GLN A 54 -11.19 20.31 -17.79
C GLN A 54 -10.56 21.43 -18.63
N ILE A 55 -9.32 21.22 -19.09
CA ILE A 55 -8.65 22.12 -20.03
C ILE A 55 -9.40 22.13 -21.38
N ALA A 56 -9.78 20.96 -21.90
CA ALA A 56 -10.56 20.86 -23.13
C ALA A 56 -11.90 21.59 -23.00
N ARG A 57 -12.63 21.38 -21.89
CA ARG A 57 -13.88 22.11 -21.61
C ARG A 57 -13.67 23.62 -21.57
N SER A 58 -12.67 24.09 -20.81
CA SER A 58 -12.37 25.52 -20.65
C SER A 58 -11.95 26.19 -21.97
N SER A 59 -11.37 25.42 -22.90
CA SER A 59 -11.03 25.91 -24.24
C SER A 59 -12.22 26.01 -25.21
N GLY A 60 -13.42 25.55 -24.81
CA GLY A 60 -14.55 25.36 -25.73
C GLY A 60 -14.36 24.16 -26.64
N TYR A 61 -13.74 23.09 -26.14
CA TYR A 61 -13.48 21.83 -26.85
C TYR A 61 -12.68 21.99 -28.16
N ARG A 62 -11.64 22.83 -28.14
CA ARG A 62 -10.72 22.92 -29.30
C ARG A 62 -10.11 21.54 -29.57
N SER A 63 -10.01 21.18 -30.84
CA SER A 63 -9.58 19.85 -31.30
C SER A 63 -8.24 19.40 -30.71
N VAL A 64 -7.29 20.33 -30.54
CA VAL A 64 -5.98 20.04 -29.93
C VAL A 64 -6.14 19.53 -28.50
N PHE A 65 -6.88 20.23 -27.64
CA PHE A 65 -7.07 19.80 -26.25
C PHE A 65 -7.96 18.56 -26.14
N VAL A 66 -8.95 18.41 -27.01
CA VAL A 66 -9.75 17.17 -27.11
C VAL A 66 -8.85 15.97 -27.47
N SER A 67 -7.87 16.15 -28.36
CA SER A 67 -6.93 15.08 -28.70
C SER A 67 -6.02 14.69 -27.53
N LEU A 68 -5.59 15.67 -26.70
CA LEU A 68 -4.83 15.41 -25.48
C LEU A 68 -5.67 14.68 -24.44
N TRP A 69 -6.93 15.08 -24.26
CA TRP A 69 -7.89 14.40 -23.40
C TRP A 69 -8.09 12.94 -23.83
N ALA A 70 -8.40 12.69 -25.11
CA ALA A 70 -8.60 11.33 -25.62
C ALA A 70 -7.36 10.44 -25.40
N ARG A 71 -6.16 10.98 -25.64
CA ARG A 71 -4.90 10.26 -25.39
C ARG A 71 -4.70 9.94 -23.91
N ALA A 72 -5.00 10.87 -23.00
CA ALA A 72 -4.88 10.63 -21.58
C ALA A 72 -5.85 9.53 -21.09
N TYR A 73 -7.06 9.49 -21.62
CA TYR A 73 -8.03 8.42 -21.29
C TYR A 73 -7.61 7.07 -21.87
N MET A 74 -7.03 7.06 -23.07
CA MET A 74 -6.44 5.83 -23.65
C MET A 74 -5.27 5.32 -22.80
N ALA A 75 -4.38 6.21 -22.36
CA ALA A 75 -3.28 5.86 -21.46
C ALA A 75 -3.78 5.36 -20.11
N LEU A 76 -4.83 5.98 -19.55
CA LEU A 76 -5.48 5.52 -18.32
C LEU A 76 -6.09 4.12 -18.48
N GLY A 77 -6.81 3.87 -19.58
CA GLY A 77 -7.40 2.56 -19.87
C GLY A 77 -6.34 1.46 -20.02
N LEU A 78 -5.24 1.77 -20.72
CA LEU A 78 -4.10 0.85 -20.84
C LEU A 78 -3.45 0.60 -19.47
N ASN A 79 -3.27 1.64 -18.66
CA ASN A 79 -2.73 1.50 -17.31
C ASN A 79 -3.59 0.58 -16.45
N TYR A 80 -4.91 0.78 -16.43
CA TYR A 80 -5.81 -0.11 -15.71
C TYR A 80 -5.69 -1.54 -16.21
N LEU A 81 -5.69 -1.76 -17.52
CA LEU A 81 -5.54 -3.11 -18.08
C LEU A 81 -4.26 -3.79 -17.58
N VAL A 82 -3.12 -3.09 -17.64
CA VAL A 82 -1.82 -3.66 -17.23
C VAL A 82 -1.76 -3.86 -15.70
N GLN A 83 -2.09 -2.84 -14.91
CA GLN A 83 -2.02 -2.94 -13.44
C GLN A 83 -3.00 -4.00 -12.90
N PHE A 84 -4.26 -4.02 -13.36
CA PHE A 84 -5.20 -5.05 -12.95
C PHE A 84 -4.76 -6.45 -13.39
N ALA A 85 -4.23 -6.62 -14.61
CA ALA A 85 -3.75 -7.92 -15.05
C ALA A 85 -2.57 -8.42 -14.19
N LEU A 86 -1.61 -7.55 -13.86
CA LEU A 86 -0.48 -7.91 -13.00
C LEU A 86 -0.94 -8.32 -11.60
N VAL A 87 -1.82 -7.55 -10.96
CA VAL A 87 -2.35 -7.88 -9.63
C VAL A 87 -3.20 -9.15 -9.69
N MET A 88 -3.97 -9.35 -10.76
CA MET A 88 -4.74 -10.56 -10.98
C MET A 88 -3.84 -11.80 -11.12
N PHE A 89 -2.71 -11.71 -11.82
CA PHE A 89 -1.75 -12.82 -11.91
C PHE A 89 -1.08 -13.15 -10.57
N VAL A 90 -0.84 -12.13 -9.72
CA VAL A 90 -0.39 -12.35 -8.35
C VAL A 90 -1.48 -13.07 -7.54
N GLY A 91 -2.73 -12.65 -7.69
CA GLY A 91 -3.87 -13.32 -7.06
C GLY A 91 -4.05 -14.77 -7.54
N GLU A 92 -3.91 -15.03 -8.85
CA GLU A 92 -3.95 -16.38 -9.41
C GLU A 92 -2.82 -17.26 -8.85
N ALA A 93 -1.60 -16.72 -8.78
CA ALA A 93 -0.47 -17.44 -8.22
C ALA A 93 -0.71 -17.82 -6.74
N THR A 94 -1.16 -16.87 -5.92
CA THR A 94 -1.33 -17.08 -4.48
C THR A 94 -2.59 -17.85 -4.10
N GLN A 95 -3.71 -17.65 -4.80
CA GLN A 95 -5.00 -18.25 -4.44
C GLN A 95 -5.31 -19.55 -5.19
N ILE A 96 -4.75 -19.76 -6.38
CA ILE A 96 -5.04 -20.94 -7.22
C ILE A 96 -3.81 -21.82 -7.34
N MET A 97 -2.69 -21.28 -7.83
CA MET A 97 -1.50 -22.09 -8.13
C MET A 97 -0.84 -22.65 -6.87
N ASN A 98 -0.74 -21.85 -5.79
CA ASN A 98 -0.19 -22.31 -4.52
C ASN A 98 -1.00 -23.51 -3.95
N PRO A 99 -2.34 -23.43 -3.76
CA PRO A 99 -3.12 -24.58 -3.34
C PRO A 99 -3.06 -25.77 -4.30
N LEU A 100 -3.07 -25.56 -5.62
CA LEU A 100 -2.89 -26.65 -6.60
C LEU A 100 -1.53 -27.34 -6.45
N GLY A 101 -0.50 -26.56 -6.10
CA GLY A 101 0.83 -27.07 -5.77
C GLY A 101 0.90 -27.80 -4.43
N GLY A 102 -0.18 -27.82 -3.62
CA GLY A 102 -0.21 -28.37 -2.27
C GLY A 102 0.30 -27.42 -1.18
N GLN A 103 0.51 -26.15 -1.51
CA GLN A 103 1.06 -25.18 -0.57
C GLN A 103 -0.02 -24.71 0.41
N MET A 104 0.27 -24.83 1.70
CA MET A 104 -0.51 -24.31 2.81
C MET A 104 -0.13 -22.86 3.13
N HIS A 105 -1.02 -22.16 3.84
CA HIS A 105 -0.70 -20.83 4.35
C HIS A 105 0.35 -20.89 5.43
N LEU A 106 1.25 -19.91 5.45
CA LEU A 106 2.44 -20.00 6.27
C LEU A 106 2.17 -19.62 7.74
N CYS A 107 1.24 -18.69 8.00
CA CYS A 107 0.85 -18.26 9.35
C CYS A 107 2.07 -18.08 10.28
N ASP A 108 2.11 -18.76 11.44
CA ASP A 108 3.22 -18.71 12.39
C ASP A 108 4.23 -19.86 12.25
N PHE A 109 4.19 -20.66 11.17
CA PHE A 109 5.15 -21.74 10.99
C PHE A 109 6.58 -21.19 10.91
N GLY A 110 7.43 -21.58 11.86
CA GLY A 110 8.80 -21.08 11.99
C GLY A 110 8.93 -19.67 12.59
N ALA A 111 7.88 -19.09 13.17
CA ALA A 111 7.99 -17.76 13.79
C ALA A 111 8.86 -17.77 15.07
N ASP A 112 8.81 -18.85 15.85
CA ASP A 112 9.49 -19.02 17.14
C ASP A 112 10.73 -19.93 17.06
N LEU A 113 11.51 -19.87 15.97
CA LEU A 113 12.69 -20.74 15.79
C LEU A 113 13.68 -20.67 16.96
N ASP A 114 13.90 -19.47 17.51
CA ASP A 114 14.81 -19.23 18.64
C ASP A 114 14.39 -20.02 19.90
N VAL A 115 13.10 -20.32 20.04
CA VAL A 115 12.59 -21.09 21.19
C VAL A 115 12.56 -22.59 20.93
N CYS A 116 12.56 -22.99 19.66
CA CYS A 116 12.62 -24.38 19.23
C CYS A 116 14.06 -24.88 19.06
N GLU A 117 15.06 -24.01 19.21
CA GLU A 117 16.46 -24.34 18.99
C GLU A 117 17.09 -25.08 20.19
N GLY A 118 17.81 -26.16 19.88
CA GLY A 118 18.71 -26.85 20.79
C GLY A 118 18.54 -28.37 20.79
N PRO A 119 19.64 -29.15 20.93
CA PRO A 119 19.56 -30.62 21.01
C PRO A 119 18.82 -31.12 22.27
N GLU A 120 18.66 -30.25 23.27
CA GLU A 120 17.97 -30.54 24.54
C GLU A 120 16.61 -29.83 24.65
N ALA A 121 16.20 -29.07 23.63
CA ALA A 121 14.93 -28.35 23.68
C ALA A 121 13.79 -29.39 23.78
N PRO A 122 12.96 -29.34 24.84
CA PRO A 122 11.84 -30.28 24.95
C PRO A 122 10.92 -30.11 23.75
N PHE A 123 10.31 -31.20 23.30
CA PHE A 123 9.29 -31.14 22.27
C PHE A 123 8.13 -30.26 22.76
N LEU A 124 8.10 -29.02 22.29
CA LEU A 124 7.02 -28.09 22.57
C LEU A 124 5.99 -28.20 21.43
N PRO A 125 4.68 -28.30 21.73
CA PRO A 125 3.64 -28.34 20.71
C PRO A 125 3.71 -27.19 19.69
N ARG A 126 4.11 -25.97 20.12
CA ARG A 126 4.31 -24.82 19.20
C ARG A 126 5.44 -24.98 18.20
N CYS A 127 6.31 -25.96 18.39
CA CYS A 127 7.44 -26.21 17.50
C CYS A 127 7.10 -27.24 16.43
N THR A 128 5.85 -27.72 16.34
CA THR A 128 5.44 -28.70 15.32
C THR A 128 5.12 -28.00 14.00
N GLY A 129 5.82 -28.40 12.93
CA GLY A 129 5.59 -27.90 11.58
C GLY A 129 4.51 -28.64 10.79
N PRO A 130 4.25 -28.22 9.54
CA PRO A 130 3.24 -28.82 8.67
C PRO A 130 3.47 -30.30 8.34
N GLY A 131 4.71 -30.78 8.45
CA GLY A 131 5.09 -32.18 8.32
C GLY A 131 4.86 -33.01 9.58
N GLY A 132 4.47 -32.38 10.69
CA GLY A 132 4.26 -33.03 11.98
C GLY A 132 5.55 -33.21 12.80
N THR A 133 6.69 -32.69 12.36
CA THR A 133 7.95 -32.79 13.11
C THR A 133 8.38 -31.45 13.68
N GLN A 134 9.37 -31.46 14.58
CA GLN A 134 9.83 -30.25 15.27
C GLN A 134 10.66 -29.32 14.36
N PHE A 135 10.39 -28.02 14.37
CA PHE A 135 11.23 -27.04 13.68
C PHE A 135 12.65 -27.05 14.23
N SER A 136 13.64 -26.98 13.34
CA SER A 136 14.99 -26.58 13.68
C SER A 136 15.58 -25.73 12.54
N PRO A 137 16.54 -24.84 12.82
CA PRO A 137 17.15 -24.00 11.78
C PRO A 137 17.75 -24.80 10.61
N SER A 138 18.28 -25.99 10.87
CA SER A 138 18.87 -26.87 9.83
C SER A 138 17.85 -27.65 9.01
N ARG A 139 16.61 -27.76 9.51
CA ARG A 139 15.52 -28.54 8.91
C ARG A 139 14.47 -27.65 8.25
N LEU A 140 14.63 -26.33 8.28
CA LEU A 140 13.66 -25.41 7.74
C LEU A 140 13.93 -25.13 6.26
N TYR A 141 12.92 -25.35 5.42
CA TYR A 141 13.07 -25.21 3.98
C TYR A 141 11.93 -24.40 3.35
N GLY A 142 12.24 -23.78 2.21
CA GLY A 142 11.21 -23.23 1.34
C GLY A 142 10.28 -24.30 0.78
N TYR A 143 9.08 -23.91 0.38
CA TYR A 143 8.01 -24.85 0.00
C TYR A 143 8.46 -25.87 -1.06
N THR A 144 9.09 -25.40 -2.15
CA THR A 144 9.54 -26.25 -3.25
C THR A 144 10.52 -27.33 -2.78
N GLN A 145 11.49 -26.96 -1.94
CA GLN A 145 12.47 -27.91 -1.41
C GLN A 145 11.81 -28.92 -0.49
N TRP A 146 10.98 -28.45 0.46
CA TRP A 146 10.23 -29.33 1.36
C TRP A 146 9.34 -30.31 0.61
N ALA A 147 8.59 -29.83 -0.40
CA ALA A 147 7.71 -30.66 -1.21
C ALA A 147 8.47 -31.76 -1.97
N VAL A 148 9.62 -31.45 -2.56
CA VAL A 148 10.48 -32.44 -3.24
C VAL A 148 11.03 -33.48 -2.27
N GLN A 149 11.49 -33.06 -1.09
CA GLN A 149 11.99 -33.99 -0.09
C GLN A 149 10.89 -34.91 0.46
N LYS A 150 9.70 -34.35 0.72
CA LYS A 150 8.52 -35.12 1.13
C LYS A 150 8.11 -36.12 0.06
N PHE A 151 8.08 -35.72 -1.21
CA PHE A 151 7.81 -36.61 -2.34
C PHE A 151 8.84 -37.75 -2.42
N ALA A 152 10.13 -37.44 -2.28
CA ALA A 152 11.19 -38.45 -2.31
C ALA A 152 11.05 -39.48 -1.18
N LYS A 153 10.74 -39.02 0.04
CA LYS A 153 10.45 -39.91 1.17
C LYS A 153 9.26 -40.81 0.88
N GLN A 154 8.16 -40.26 0.39
CA GLN A 154 6.95 -41.04 0.08
C GLN A 154 7.24 -42.08 -1.01
N ALA A 155 7.95 -41.70 -2.07
CA ALA A 155 8.33 -42.65 -3.13
C ALA A 155 9.19 -43.80 -2.61
N LEU A 156 10.09 -43.54 -1.64
CA LEU A 156 10.86 -44.61 -0.99
C LEU A 156 9.97 -45.54 -0.17
N LEU A 157 9.01 -45.00 0.59
CA LEU A 157 8.05 -45.81 1.35
C LEU A 157 7.18 -46.68 0.43
N ASP A 158 6.76 -46.13 -0.72
CA ASP A 158 5.95 -46.86 -1.70
C ASP A 158 6.75 -47.98 -2.38
N VAL A 159 8.05 -47.79 -2.62
CA VAL A 159 8.93 -48.77 -3.29
C VAL A 159 9.49 -49.82 -2.32
N LEU A 160 9.78 -49.43 -1.07
CA LEU A 160 10.41 -50.26 -0.05
C LEU A 160 9.58 -50.28 1.24
N PRO A 161 8.35 -50.83 1.21
CA PRO A 161 7.45 -50.83 2.38
C PRO A 161 8.05 -51.61 3.57
N ASP A 162 8.84 -52.66 3.31
CA ASP A 162 9.51 -53.44 4.37
C ASP A 162 10.61 -52.67 5.12
N GLN A 163 11.02 -51.50 4.60
CA GLN A 163 12.03 -50.63 5.20
C GLN A 163 11.43 -49.34 5.77
N GLU A 164 10.12 -49.30 6.03
CA GLU A 164 9.42 -48.12 6.54
C GLU A 164 10.10 -47.50 7.77
N ASP A 165 10.45 -48.30 8.78
CA ASP A 165 11.13 -47.82 9.99
C ASP A 165 12.48 -47.16 9.68
N LEU A 166 13.28 -47.81 8.83
CA LEU A 166 14.59 -47.30 8.43
C LEU A 166 14.47 -46.01 7.62
N ILE A 167 13.49 -45.92 6.72
CA ILE A 167 13.23 -44.73 5.91
C ILE A 167 12.73 -43.59 6.81
N ASN A 168 11.81 -43.86 7.73
CA ASN A 168 11.32 -42.86 8.67
C ASN A 168 12.42 -42.35 9.61
N GLU A 169 13.37 -43.20 9.99
CA GLU A 169 14.53 -42.83 10.80
C GLU A 169 15.60 -42.06 10.02
N LYS A 170 15.92 -42.49 8.79
CA LYS A 170 17.07 -41.96 8.02
C LYS A 170 16.72 -40.88 7.02
N VAL A 171 15.46 -40.81 6.57
CA VAL A 171 14.99 -39.85 5.57
C VAL A 171 14.08 -38.84 6.24
N ASP A 172 14.68 -37.70 6.53
CA ASP A 172 14.01 -36.56 7.12
C ASP A 172 13.75 -35.49 6.05
N PRO A 173 12.48 -35.19 5.72
CA PRO A 173 12.14 -34.16 4.74
C PRO A 173 12.21 -32.74 5.30
N GLY A 174 12.58 -32.58 6.58
CA GLY A 174 12.53 -31.31 7.30
C GLY A 174 11.11 -30.75 7.42
N GLU A 175 11.03 -29.44 7.57
CA GLU A 175 9.79 -28.70 7.78
C GLU A 175 9.68 -27.47 6.88
N TYR A 176 8.45 -27.19 6.46
CA TYR A 176 8.10 -25.95 5.77
C TYR A 176 7.81 -24.86 6.81
N GLY A 177 8.51 -23.73 6.73
CA GLY A 177 8.30 -22.62 7.64
C GLY A 177 9.11 -21.40 7.26
N LEU A 178 8.94 -20.32 8.02
CA LEU A 178 9.55 -19.02 7.79
C LEU A 178 11.03 -18.98 8.18
N GLU A 179 11.91 -18.65 7.24
CA GLU A 179 13.34 -18.51 7.53
C GLU A 179 13.67 -17.35 8.48
N ASN A 180 12.96 -16.22 8.37
CA ASN A 180 13.19 -15.06 9.22
C ASN A 180 11.94 -14.19 9.40
N HIS A 181 11.41 -14.20 10.62
CA HIS A 181 10.23 -13.42 11.00
C HIS A 181 10.43 -11.91 10.86
N SER A 182 11.54 -11.38 11.37
CA SER A 182 11.87 -9.95 11.32
C SER A 182 11.98 -9.43 9.89
N CYS A 183 12.55 -10.22 8.98
CA CYS A 183 12.67 -9.87 7.56
C CYS A 183 11.28 -9.72 6.91
N ARG A 184 10.35 -10.64 7.19
CA ARG A 184 8.97 -10.55 6.68
C ARG A 184 8.28 -9.27 7.14
N TRP A 185 8.36 -8.94 8.43
CA TRP A 185 7.78 -7.69 8.96
C TRP A 185 8.39 -6.44 8.35
N LEU A 186 9.72 -6.43 8.15
CA LEU A 186 10.40 -5.34 7.48
C LEU A 186 9.92 -5.20 6.02
N CYS A 187 9.80 -6.31 5.28
CA CYS A 187 9.32 -6.29 3.90
C CYS A 187 7.86 -5.81 3.82
N LEU A 188 7.00 -6.25 4.73
CA LEU A 188 5.61 -5.78 4.84
C LEU A 188 5.53 -4.29 5.16
N LEU A 189 6.40 -3.79 6.04
CA LEU A 189 6.47 -2.36 6.37
C LEU A 189 6.91 -1.55 5.15
N LEU A 190 7.97 -1.97 4.46
CA LEU A 190 8.47 -1.29 3.25
C LEU A 190 7.42 -1.30 2.13
N PHE A 191 6.73 -2.42 1.96
CA PHE A 191 5.61 -2.54 1.02
C PHE A 191 4.43 -1.63 1.40
N ALA A 192 4.02 -1.62 2.67
CA ALA A 192 2.94 -0.74 3.12
C ALA A 192 3.32 0.74 2.99
N LEU A 193 4.59 1.09 3.21
CA LEU A 193 5.11 2.45 3.00
C LEU A 193 4.99 2.87 1.53
N SER A 194 5.32 1.99 0.58
CA SER A 194 5.21 2.31 -0.85
C SER A 194 3.75 2.51 -1.28
N VAL A 195 2.82 1.66 -0.82
CA VAL A 195 1.39 1.84 -1.14
C VAL A 195 0.79 3.05 -0.43
N ASN A 196 1.25 3.41 0.77
CA ASN A 196 0.74 4.56 1.51
C ASN A 196 0.94 5.88 0.75
N HIS A 197 1.98 5.98 -0.09
CA HIS A 197 2.13 7.12 -1.01
C HIS A 197 0.93 7.25 -1.95
N GLU A 198 0.52 6.15 -2.60
CA GLU A 198 -0.62 6.12 -3.52
C GLU A 198 -1.95 6.39 -2.82
N ILE A 199 -2.12 5.89 -1.60
CA ILE A 199 -3.31 6.18 -0.77
C ILE A 199 -3.40 7.69 -0.48
N GLN A 200 -2.28 8.34 -0.15
CA GLN A 200 -2.25 9.79 0.09
C GLN A 200 -2.57 10.58 -1.18
N VAL A 201 -2.13 10.12 -2.36
CA VAL A 201 -2.56 10.69 -3.64
C VAL A 201 -4.08 10.58 -3.79
N CYS A 202 -4.67 9.42 -3.50
CA CYS A 202 -6.12 9.22 -3.56
C CYS A 202 -6.87 10.14 -2.57
N PHE A 203 -6.39 10.29 -1.34
CA PHE A 203 -6.99 11.21 -0.37
C PHE A 203 -6.90 12.67 -0.80
N ARG A 204 -5.78 13.09 -1.42
CA ARG A 204 -5.66 14.43 -2.01
C ARG A 204 -6.65 14.64 -3.15
N MET A 205 -6.84 13.63 -4.00
CA MET A 205 -7.87 13.68 -5.03
C MET A 205 -9.26 13.82 -4.43
N ILE A 206 -9.63 13.00 -3.43
CA ILE A 206 -10.91 13.10 -2.71
C ILE A 206 -11.11 14.51 -2.12
N ALA A 207 -10.10 15.04 -1.43
CA ALA A 207 -10.13 16.37 -0.86
C ALA A 207 -10.34 17.43 -1.96
N MET A 208 -9.62 17.32 -3.09
CA MET A 208 -9.79 18.20 -4.23
C MET A 208 -11.22 18.15 -4.80
N PHE A 209 -11.83 16.96 -4.96
CA PHE A 209 -13.24 16.84 -5.38
C PHE A 209 -14.21 17.56 -4.43
N TRP A 210 -13.93 17.48 -3.13
CA TRP A 210 -14.73 18.10 -2.09
C TRP A 210 -14.62 19.63 -2.10
N TYR A 211 -13.39 20.14 -2.16
CA TYR A 211 -13.12 21.59 -2.03
C TYR A 211 -13.25 22.38 -3.33
N LEU A 212 -13.17 21.74 -4.51
CA LEU A 212 -13.33 22.47 -5.77
C LEU A 212 -14.74 23.05 -5.90
N PRO A 213 -14.90 24.34 -6.22
CA PRO A 213 -16.23 24.91 -6.42
C PRO A 213 -16.91 24.30 -7.66
N SER A 214 -18.23 24.28 -7.66
CA SER A 214 -19.03 23.81 -8.81
C SER A 214 -19.76 24.94 -9.54
N ASP A 215 -19.50 26.19 -9.17
CA ASP A 215 -20.07 27.38 -9.80
C ASP A 215 -19.55 27.53 -11.24
N PRO A 216 -20.43 27.61 -12.25
CA PRO A 216 -20.02 27.69 -13.66
C PRO A 216 -19.02 28.82 -13.96
N GLY A 217 -19.18 29.98 -13.33
CA GLY A 217 -18.29 31.13 -13.52
C GLY A 217 -16.89 30.99 -12.91
N LYS A 218 -16.65 29.97 -12.09
CA LYS A 218 -15.34 29.66 -11.50
C LYS A 218 -14.72 28.40 -12.10
N CYS A 219 -15.29 27.86 -13.17
CA CYS A 219 -14.90 26.57 -13.73
C CYS A 219 -13.88 26.68 -14.88
N ASP A 220 -13.29 27.85 -15.13
CA ASP A 220 -12.34 28.05 -16.24
C ASP A 220 -10.90 27.80 -15.80
N TRP A 221 -10.31 26.73 -16.35
CA TRP A 221 -8.95 26.27 -16.08
C TRP A 221 -7.88 26.96 -16.92
N ILE A 222 -8.30 27.73 -17.93
CA ILE A 222 -7.41 28.49 -18.80
C ILE A 222 -7.63 29.96 -18.49
N GLU A 223 -6.57 30.64 -18.08
CA GLU A 223 -6.56 32.08 -17.87
C GLU A 223 -5.60 32.72 -18.88
N VAL A 224 -6.06 33.82 -19.47
CA VAL A 224 -5.25 34.61 -20.41
C VAL A 224 -4.94 35.92 -19.73
N ASP A 225 -3.68 36.10 -19.36
CA ASP A 225 -3.20 37.36 -18.78
C ASP A 225 -3.24 38.49 -19.82
N LYS A 226 -3.22 39.76 -19.37
CA LYS A 226 -3.13 40.96 -20.20
C LYS A 226 -1.96 40.91 -21.19
N GLN A 227 -0.89 40.20 -20.84
CA GLN A 227 0.28 39.97 -21.69
C GLN A 227 0.09 38.85 -22.73
N GLN A 228 -1.12 38.31 -22.89
CA GLN A 228 -1.42 37.15 -23.74
C GLN A 228 -0.65 35.87 -23.31
N LYS A 229 -0.18 35.82 -22.07
CA LYS A 229 0.40 34.61 -21.49
C LYS A 229 -0.74 33.71 -21.03
N ILE A 230 -0.76 32.49 -21.55
CA ILE A 230 -1.72 31.46 -21.15
C ILE A 230 -1.20 30.79 -19.88
N SER A 231 -1.96 30.86 -18.80
CA SER A 231 -1.73 30.09 -17.58
C SER A 231 -2.81 29.02 -17.44
N TYR A 232 -2.39 27.83 -17.01
CA TYR A 232 -3.30 26.76 -16.64
C TYR A 232 -3.40 26.74 -15.13
N ARG A 233 -4.62 26.83 -14.59
CA ARG A 233 -4.87 26.82 -13.14
C ARG A 233 -5.92 25.78 -12.79
N ILE A 234 -5.76 25.14 -11.64
CA ILE A 234 -6.81 24.26 -11.11
C ILE A 234 -7.98 25.16 -10.66
N ALA A 235 -9.08 25.12 -11.41
CA ALA A 235 -10.29 25.89 -11.13
C ALA A 235 -11.47 24.95 -10.81
N GLY A 236 -12.66 25.51 -10.61
CA GLY A 236 -13.88 24.78 -10.32
C GLY A 236 -14.19 23.66 -11.33
N MET A 237 -14.98 22.69 -10.86
CA MET A 237 -15.42 21.55 -11.66
C MET A 237 -16.94 21.37 -11.53
N PRO A 238 -17.69 21.33 -12.64
CA PRO A 238 -19.11 21.02 -12.62
C PRO A 238 -19.39 19.65 -11.99
N ILE A 239 -20.52 19.51 -11.30
CA ILE A 239 -20.86 18.30 -10.53
C ILE A 239 -20.85 17.02 -11.40
N HIS A 240 -21.38 17.08 -12.62
CA HIS A 240 -21.38 15.93 -13.52
C HIS A 240 -19.95 15.49 -13.91
N TRP A 241 -19.03 16.45 -14.11
CA TRP A 241 -17.62 16.15 -14.35
C TRP A 241 -16.92 15.59 -13.11
N LYS A 242 -17.31 16.05 -11.92
CA LYS A 242 -16.84 15.46 -10.67
C LYS A 242 -17.25 13.99 -10.56
N LEU A 243 -18.50 13.69 -10.88
CA LEU A 243 -19.01 12.32 -10.87
C LEU A 243 -18.30 11.44 -11.90
N ILE A 244 -18.17 11.90 -13.14
CA ILE A 244 -17.47 11.16 -14.20
C ILE A 244 -16.04 10.86 -13.78
N THR A 245 -15.28 11.89 -13.38
CA THR A 245 -13.86 11.73 -13.01
C THR A 245 -13.70 10.89 -11.73
N GLY A 246 -14.63 11.01 -10.79
CA GLY A 246 -14.68 10.16 -9.60
C GLY A 246 -14.88 8.69 -9.96
N LEU A 247 -15.80 8.40 -10.88
CA LEU A 247 -16.10 7.04 -11.33
C LEU A 247 -15.01 6.44 -12.22
N THR A 248 -14.41 7.24 -13.11
CA THR A 248 -13.44 6.74 -14.10
C THR A 248 -12.00 6.79 -13.64
N VAL A 249 -11.65 7.66 -12.68
CA VAL A 249 -10.26 7.85 -12.24
C VAL A 249 -10.08 7.44 -10.78
N LEU A 250 -10.85 8.04 -9.87
CA LEU A 250 -10.63 7.89 -8.43
C LEU A 250 -11.03 6.50 -7.92
N ILE A 251 -12.24 6.04 -8.23
CA ILE A 251 -12.73 4.73 -7.75
C ILE A 251 -11.83 3.59 -8.23
N PRO A 252 -11.46 3.47 -9.53
CA PRO A 252 -10.58 2.39 -9.95
C PRO A 252 -9.16 2.50 -9.38
N LYS A 253 -8.61 3.72 -9.17
CA LYS A 253 -7.31 3.89 -8.49
C LYS A 253 -7.37 3.41 -7.03
N LEU A 254 -8.45 3.74 -6.31
CA LEU A 254 -8.68 3.24 -4.94
C LEU A 254 -8.82 1.71 -4.90
N MET A 255 -9.55 1.14 -5.86
CA MET A 255 -9.68 -0.31 -5.98
C MET A 255 -8.32 -0.97 -6.23
N LEU A 256 -7.50 -0.43 -7.13
CA LEU A 256 -6.15 -0.92 -7.37
C LEU A 256 -5.29 -0.87 -6.11
N CYS A 257 -5.29 0.25 -5.38
CA CYS A 257 -4.55 0.36 -4.12
C CYS A 257 -4.98 -0.72 -3.11
N TYR A 258 -6.29 -0.94 -2.98
CA TYR A 258 -6.84 -1.98 -2.11
C TYR A 258 -6.41 -3.39 -2.53
N PHE A 259 -6.50 -3.73 -3.82
CA PHE A 259 -6.11 -5.06 -4.30
C PHE A 259 -4.61 -5.29 -4.24
N VAL A 260 -3.78 -4.27 -4.52
CA VAL A 260 -2.33 -4.37 -4.35
C VAL A 260 -1.99 -4.67 -2.90
N LEU A 261 -2.58 -3.97 -1.93
CA LEU A 261 -2.39 -4.28 -0.50
C LEU A 261 -2.82 -5.70 -0.16
N LEU A 262 -4.00 -6.11 -0.62
CA LEU A 262 -4.56 -7.42 -0.30
C LEU A 262 -3.68 -8.56 -0.83
N GLU A 263 -3.38 -8.54 -2.13
CA GLU A 263 -2.61 -9.60 -2.78
C GLU A 263 -1.13 -9.51 -2.43
N GLY A 264 -0.58 -8.30 -2.29
CA GLY A 264 0.80 -8.07 -1.87
C GLY A 264 1.06 -8.55 -0.44
N THR A 265 0.17 -8.26 0.51
CA THR A 265 0.27 -8.81 1.87
C THR A 265 0.13 -10.32 1.87
N THR A 266 -0.81 -10.87 1.11
CA THR A 266 -1.00 -12.34 1.03
C THR A 266 0.25 -13.01 0.47
N LEU A 267 0.81 -12.51 -0.64
CA LEU A 267 2.04 -13.01 -1.24
C LEU A 267 3.19 -12.99 -0.21
N LEU A 268 3.42 -11.86 0.45
CA LEU A 268 4.51 -11.70 1.41
C LEU A 268 4.34 -12.56 2.66
N MET A 269 3.11 -12.78 3.11
CA MET A 269 2.82 -13.63 4.27
C MET A 269 2.97 -15.12 3.95
N ASP A 270 2.62 -15.55 2.73
CA ASP A 270 2.76 -16.95 2.30
C ASP A 270 4.17 -17.31 1.79
N THR A 271 5.06 -16.32 1.71
CA THR A 271 6.46 -16.54 1.29
C THR A 271 7.35 -16.90 2.49
N SER A 272 8.06 -18.02 2.39
CA SER A 272 8.94 -18.54 3.44
C SER A 272 10.39 -18.09 3.32
N GLY A 273 10.89 -17.96 2.09
CA GLY A 273 12.28 -17.63 1.81
C GLY A 273 12.56 -16.14 1.94
N ILE A 274 13.71 -15.77 2.50
CA ILE A 274 14.13 -14.36 2.65
C ILE A 274 14.22 -13.68 1.28
N LEU A 275 14.91 -14.32 0.33
CA LEU A 275 15.12 -13.77 -1.02
C LEU A 275 13.79 -13.59 -1.76
N ASP A 276 12.92 -14.60 -1.68
CA ASP A 276 11.61 -14.58 -2.33
C ASP A 276 10.71 -13.49 -1.71
N THR A 277 10.78 -13.28 -0.39
CA THR A 277 10.01 -12.23 0.29
C THR A 277 10.46 -10.84 -0.16
N VAL A 278 11.78 -10.62 -0.27
CA VAL A 278 12.34 -9.35 -0.76
C VAL A 278 11.95 -9.12 -2.22
N LEU A 279 12.08 -10.14 -3.07
CA LEU A 279 11.70 -10.05 -4.49
C LEU A 279 10.19 -9.79 -4.64
N GLY A 280 9.35 -10.45 -3.84
CA GLY A 280 7.91 -10.22 -3.80
C GLY A 280 7.56 -8.76 -3.46
N ALA A 281 8.24 -8.17 -2.48
CA ALA A 281 8.04 -6.77 -2.11
C ALA A 281 8.47 -5.81 -3.23
N MET A 282 9.60 -6.09 -3.88
CA MET A 282 10.07 -5.32 -5.04
C MET A 282 9.11 -5.41 -6.23
N SER A 283 8.56 -6.60 -6.51
CA SER A 283 7.57 -6.79 -7.57
C SER A 283 6.29 -5.99 -7.32
N MET A 284 5.82 -5.88 -6.07
CA MET A 284 4.67 -5.03 -5.76
C MET A 284 4.97 -3.54 -5.96
N ALA A 285 6.16 -3.08 -5.58
CA ALA A 285 6.58 -1.70 -5.84
C ALA A 285 6.66 -1.40 -7.35
N PHE A 286 7.11 -2.36 -8.16
CA PHE A 286 7.09 -2.25 -9.61
C PHE A 286 5.66 -2.06 -10.14
N ILE A 287 4.68 -2.85 -9.67
CA ILE A 287 3.27 -2.74 -10.10
C ILE A 287 2.72 -1.33 -9.84
N LEU A 288 3.05 -0.74 -8.67
CA LEU A 288 2.61 0.61 -8.32
C LEU A 288 3.14 1.66 -9.30
N ASN A 289 4.41 1.55 -9.72
CA ASN A 289 5.07 2.54 -10.59
C ASN A 289 4.76 2.39 -12.10
N VAL A 290 3.99 1.37 -12.49
CA VAL A 290 3.62 1.15 -13.91
C VAL A 290 2.91 2.37 -14.51
N ASP A 291 2.14 3.11 -13.70
CA ASP A 291 1.37 4.25 -14.15
C ASP A 291 2.27 5.44 -14.54
N GLU A 292 3.31 5.73 -13.77
CA GLU A 292 4.34 6.73 -14.09
C GLU A 292 5.11 6.33 -15.35
N MET A 293 5.51 5.06 -15.47
CA MET A 293 6.20 4.56 -16.67
C MET A 293 5.34 4.68 -17.93
N LEU A 294 4.06 4.31 -17.85
CA LEU A 294 3.13 4.43 -18.97
C LEU A 294 2.84 5.89 -19.30
N HIS A 295 2.73 6.76 -18.30
CA HIS A 295 2.59 8.20 -18.51
C HIS A 295 3.77 8.75 -19.28
N ASP A 296 4.99 8.43 -18.85
CA ASP A 296 6.22 8.91 -19.47
C ASP A 296 6.32 8.53 -20.95
N CYS A 297 5.91 7.30 -21.30
CA CYS A 297 5.90 6.82 -22.67
C CYS A 297 4.77 7.41 -23.53
N MET A 298 3.58 7.61 -22.95
CA MET A 298 2.37 7.92 -23.72
C MET A 298 2.08 9.42 -23.83
N ILE A 299 2.58 10.24 -22.90
CA ILE A 299 2.36 11.68 -22.93
C ILE A 299 3.20 12.35 -24.03
N THR A 300 2.57 13.23 -24.79
CA THR A 300 3.31 14.04 -25.77
C THR A 300 4.06 15.18 -25.09
N ARG A 301 5.14 15.68 -25.73
CA ARG A 301 5.87 16.87 -25.23
C ARG A 301 4.96 18.07 -24.99
N ALA A 302 3.98 18.31 -25.88
CA ALA A 302 3.00 19.38 -25.71
C ALA A 302 2.10 19.14 -24.50
N GLY A 303 1.60 17.91 -24.32
CA GLY A 303 0.81 17.53 -23.16
C GLY A 303 1.59 17.69 -21.84
N ARG A 304 2.86 17.26 -21.82
CA ARG A 304 3.75 17.41 -20.66
C ARG A 304 3.95 18.88 -20.32
N ASN A 305 4.25 19.72 -21.31
CA ASN A 305 4.39 21.16 -21.11
C ASN A 305 3.10 21.82 -20.58
N VAL A 306 1.93 21.38 -21.04
CA VAL A 306 0.64 21.89 -20.51
C VAL A 306 0.45 21.48 -19.05
N ILE A 307 0.70 20.21 -18.71
CA ILE A 307 0.54 19.68 -17.35
C ILE A 307 1.54 20.28 -16.36
N ASP A 308 2.80 20.42 -16.77
CA ASP A 308 3.85 21.04 -15.93
C ASP A 308 3.56 22.52 -15.65
N GLN A 309 2.81 23.18 -16.56
CA GLN A 309 2.35 24.56 -16.39
C GLN A 309 1.04 24.68 -15.61
N VAL A 310 0.38 23.58 -15.25
CA VAL A 310 -0.80 23.63 -14.38
C VAL A 310 -0.34 24.10 -13.01
N GLN A 311 -0.61 25.36 -12.72
CA GLN A 311 -0.39 25.94 -11.41
C GLN A 311 -1.29 25.21 -10.42
N GLN A 312 -0.64 24.50 -9.50
CA GLN A 312 -1.27 23.97 -8.31
C GLN A 312 -1.81 25.19 -7.57
N GLY A 313 -3.14 25.27 -7.43
CA GLY A 313 -3.82 26.48 -6.99
C GLY A 313 -3.22 27.01 -5.70
N LEU A 314 -2.25 27.92 -5.82
CA LEU A 314 -1.86 28.79 -4.76
C LEU A 314 -3.10 29.65 -4.56
N ARG A 315 -3.70 29.50 -3.38
CA ARG A 315 -4.60 30.50 -2.83
C ARG A 315 -4.04 31.85 -3.24
N GLU A 316 -4.81 32.63 -4.00
CA GLU A 316 -4.44 34.01 -4.35
C GLU A 316 -3.83 34.58 -3.08
N GLU A 317 -2.53 34.89 -3.11
CA GLU A 317 -1.93 35.60 -1.99
C GLU A 317 -2.86 36.79 -1.81
N PRO A 318 -3.49 36.95 -0.64
CA PRO A 318 -4.43 38.04 -0.43
C PRO A 318 -3.71 39.29 -0.92
N GLU A 319 -4.24 39.93 -1.97
CA GLU A 319 -3.63 41.15 -2.52
C GLU A 319 -3.25 42.00 -1.33
N PRO A 320 -1.97 42.41 -1.18
CA PRO A 320 -1.39 42.88 0.08
C PRO A 320 -2.40 43.71 0.85
N GLY A 321 -3.06 43.01 1.78
CA GLY A 321 -4.29 43.47 2.39
C GLY A 321 -4.01 44.72 3.17
N THR A 322 -4.99 45.61 3.20
CA THR A 322 -5.05 46.77 4.10
C THR A 322 -4.53 46.40 5.50
N ALA A 323 -3.88 47.36 6.19
CA ALA A 323 -3.22 47.15 7.48
C ALA A 323 -4.03 46.36 8.54
N GLU A 324 -5.37 46.32 8.41
CA GLU A 324 -6.27 45.49 9.23
C GLU A 324 -6.03 43.97 9.11
N ASP A 325 -5.66 43.44 7.94
CA ASP A 325 -5.37 42.00 7.78
C ASP A 325 -4.05 41.60 8.47
N ALA A 326 -3.11 42.56 8.56
CA ALA A 326 -1.86 42.37 9.30
C ALA A 326 -2.09 42.30 10.82
N GLU A 327 -3.05 43.09 11.35
CA GLU A 327 -3.43 43.03 12.76
C GLU A 327 -4.20 41.75 13.13
N ALA A 328 -5.09 41.27 12.25
CA ALA A 328 -5.80 40.01 12.45
C ALA A 328 -4.86 38.79 12.43
N GLY A 329 -3.82 38.83 11.59
CA GLY A 329 -2.73 37.86 11.61
C GLY A 329 -1.98 37.87 12.95
N ALA A 330 -1.60 39.05 13.45
CA ALA A 330 -0.87 39.21 14.71
C ALA A 330 -1.60 38.63 15.94
N THR A 331 -2.94 38.71 15.99
CA THR A 331 -3.72 38.18 17.12
C THR A 331 -3.79 36.66 17.15
N HIS A 332 -3.72 36.00 15.99
CA HIS A 332 -3.64 34.54 15.91
C HIS A 332 -2.24 34.01 16.28
N LEU A 333 -1.19 34.84 16.11
CA LEU A 333 0.22 34.48 16.38
C LEU A 333 0.57 34.47 17.89
N ALA A 334 -0.28 35.04 18.76
CA ALA A 334 -0.05 35.03 20.20
C ALA A 334 -0.49 33.73 20.91
N LYS A 335 -1.16 32.80 20.21
CA LYS A 335 -1.52 31.51 20.81
C LYS A 335 -0.31 30.59 20.82
N SER A 336 0.24 30.36 22.01
CA SER A 336 1.27 29.34 22.25
C SER A 336 0.85 28.01 21.61
N PRO A 337 1.75 27.35 20.84
CA PRO A 337 1.43 26.08 20.20
C PRO A 337 0.96 25.10 21.27
N THR A 338 -0.18 24.46 21.03
CA THR A 338 -0.67 23.47 21.99
C THR A 338 0.29 22.28 22.00
N PHE A 339 0.38 21.57 23.12
CA PHE A 339 1.16 20.33 23.19
C PHE A 339 0.80 19.34 22.07
N PHE A 340 -0.46 19.35 21.60
CA PHE A 340 -0.93 18.57 20.47
C PHE A 340 -0.34 19.00 19.12
N ASP A 341 -0.11 20.30 18.89
CA ASP A 341 0.54 20.79 17.67
C ASP A 341 2.01 20.34 17.61
N LEU A 342 2.70 20.40 18.75
CA LEU A 342 4.06 19.87 18.89
C LEU A 342 4.09 18.35 18.68
N LEU A 343 3.17 17.61 19.29
CA LEU A 343 3.08 16.16 19.10
C LEU A 343 2.79 15.79 17.65
N ARG A 344 1.93 16.55 16.96
CA ARG A 344 1.62 16.35 15.53
C ARG A 344 2.81 16.62 14.62
N GLN A 345 3.70 17.54 14.99
CA GLN A 345 4.95 17.78 14.26
C GLN A 345 5.99 16.69 14.53
N VAL A 346 6.03 16.14 15.75
CA VAL A 346 7.00 15.11 16.14
C VAL A 346 6.60 13.73 15.63
N VAL A 347 5.32 13.37 15.69
CA VAL A 347 4.83 12.05 15.27
C VAL A 347 4.60 12.07 13.76
N PRO A 348 5.36 11.27 12.97
CA PRO A 348 5.11 11.16 11.54
C PRO A 348 3.77 10.45 11.30
N LEU A 349 2.69 11.22 11.20
CA LEU A 349 1.32 10.70 11.01
C LEU A 349 1.24 9.75 9.80
N ARG A 350 2.08 9.97 8.79
CA ARG A 350 2.22 9.08 7.62
C ARG A 350 2.71 7.69 8.00
N LEU A 351 3.68 7.58 8.90
CA LEU A 351 4.17 6.30 9.41
C LEU A 351 3.10 5.63 10.25
N LEU A 352 2.42 6.37 11.14
CA LEU A 352 1.32 5.82 11.94
C LEU A 352 0.20 5.25 11.05
N LEU A 353 -0.21 5.99 10.02
CA LEU A 353 -1.19 5.52 9.04
C LEU A 353 -0.69 4.25 8.33
N THR A 354 0.60 4.19 7.97
CA THR A 354 1.20 3.00 7.36
C THR A 354 1.13 1.79 8.29
N LEU A 355 1.49 1.96 9.56
CA LEU A 355 1.43 0.90 10.57
C LEU A 355 -0.01 0.40 10.78
N VAL A 356 -0.99 1.31 10.79
CA VAL A 356 -2.41 0.96 10.89
C VAL A 356 -2.85 0.15 9.66
N ILE A 357 -2.51 0.59 8.44
CA ILE A 357 -2.84 -0.12 7.20
C ILE A 357 -2.21 -1.52 7.23
N MET A 358 -0.92 -1.61 7.53
CA MET A 358 -0.20 -2.88 7.63
C MET A 358 -0.88 -3.82 8.65
N ALA A 359 -1.20 -3.32 9.85
CA ALA A 359 -1.88 -4.10 10.88
C ALA A 359 -3.26 -4.60 10.43
N VAL A 360 -4.06 -3.76 9.76
CA VAL A 360 -5.39 -4.14 9.25
C VAL A 360 -5.29 -5.26 8.21
N PHE A 361 -4.34 -5.18 7.26
CA PHE A 361 -4.21 -6.20 6.22
C PHE A 361 -3.58 -7.50 6.74
N ILE A 362 -2.70 -7.43 7.74
CA ILE A 362 -2.15 -8.62 8.41
C ILE A 362 -3.23 -9.30 9.25
N ASP A 363 -3.98 -8.55 10.07
CA ASP A 363 -5.11 -9.09 10.83
C ASP A 363 -6.13 -9.76 9.87
N ARG A 364 -6.44 -9.12 8.75
CA ARG A 364 -7.25 -9.72 7.69
C ARG A 364 -6.65 -11.03 7.19
N TYR A 365 -5.34 -11.09 6.89
CA TYR A 365 -4.69 -12.34 6.47
C TYR A 365 -4.91 -13.46 7.49
N TYR A 366 -4.64 -13.20 8.78
CA TYR A 366 -4.82 -14.20 9.85
C TYR A 366 -6.28 -14.65 9.98
N GLN A 367 -7.24 -13.71 9.97
CA GLN A 367 -8.66 -14.03 10.05
C GLN A 367 -9.14 -14.90 8.89
N PHE A 368 -8.64 -14.67 7.68
CA PHE A 368 -9.08 -15.40 6.50
C PHE A 368 -8.35 -16.73 6.30
N LYS A 369 -7.04 -16.79 6.57
CA LYS A 369 -6.18 -17.94 6.22
C LYS A 369 -5.74 -18.80 7.40
N CYS A 370 -5.75 -18.27 8.61
CA CYS A 370 -5.20 -18.95 9.79
C CYS A 370 -6.27 -19.28 10.84
N VAL A 371 -5.98 -20.24 11.70
CA VAL A 371 -6.76 -20.61 12.88
C VAL A 371 -5.82 -20.78 14.07
N TYR A 372 -6.17 -20.17 15.21
CA TYR A 372 -5.40 -20.37 16.44
C TYR A 372 -5.72 -21.74 17.03
N LYS A 373 -4.71 -22.56 17.26
CA LYS A 373 -4.85 -23.88 17.90
C LYS A 373 -4.28 -23.80 19.30
N GLU A 374 -5.14 -23.77 20.32
CA GLU A 374 -4.73 -23.66 21.73
C GLU A 374 -3.77 -24.79 22.16
N GLU A 375 -3.97 -26.00 21.63
CA GLU A 375 -3.10 -27.16 21.90
C GLU A 375 -1.65 -26.94 21.46
N LEU A 376 -1.46 -26.19 20.37
CA LEU A 376 -0.14 -25.84 19.84
C LEU A 376 0.34 -24.49 20.37
N GLY A 377 -0.56 -23.59 20.77
CA GLY A 377 -0.22 -22.25 21.22
C GLY A 377 0.19 -21.30 20.08
N MET A 378 -0.16 -21.59 18.82
CA MET A 378 0.23 -20.81 17.64
C MET A 378 -0.90 -20.72 16.59
N TRP A 379 -0.79 -19.78 15.65
CA TRP A 379 -1.65 -19.72 14.48
C TRP A 379 -1.16 -20.66 13.38
N VAL A 380 -2.02 -21.57 12.94
CA VAL A 380 -1.74 -22.52 11.85
C VAL A 380 -2.64 -22.24 10.65
N SER A 381 -2.27 -22.74 9.48
CA SER A 381 -3.14 -22.70 8.30
C SER A 381 -4.48 -23.36 8.59
N LYS A 382 -5.57 -22.78 8.09
CA LYS A 382 -6.85 -23.50 7.97
C LYS A 382 -6.67 -24.69 7.03
N ASP A 383 -7.62 -25.62 7.12
CA ASP A 383 -7.69 -26.77 6.22
C ASP A 383 -7.70 -26.29 4.77
N MET A 384 -6.86 -26.91 3.95
CA MET A 384 -6.61 -26.47 2.58
C MET A 384 -7.33 -27.39 1.60
N TYR A 385 -8.03 -26.79 0.65
CA TYR A 385 -8.83 -27.48 -0.36
C TYR A 385 -8.31 -27.17 -1.75
N LEU A 386 -8.33 -28.16 -2.65
CA LEU A 386 -7.96 -27.94 -4.04
C LEU A 386 -9.04 -27.09 -4.72
N PRO A 387 -8.68 -26.07 -5.52
CA PRO A 387 -9.67 -25.35 -6.31
C PRO A 387 -10.23 -26.29 -7.38
N ALA A 388 -11.53 -26.17 -7.65
CA ALA A 388 -12.21 -27.03 -8.64
C ALA A 388 -11.77 -26.74 -10.08
N ARG A 389 -11.16 -25.58 -10.33
CA ARG A 389 -10.68 -25.13 -11.65
C ARG A 389 -9.34 -24.43 -11.51
N ALA A 390 -8.49 -24.57 -12.52
CA ALA A 390 -7.21 -23.89 -12.60
C ALA A 390 -7.31 -22.45 -13.16
N SER A 391 -8.45 -22.07 -13.73
CA SER A 391 -8.65 -20.73 -14.30
C SER A 391 -9.07 -19.73 -13.22
N TYR A 392 -8.39 -18.58 -13.17
CA TYR A 392 -8.78 -17.45 -12.32
C TYR A 392 -9.43 -16.34 -13.15
N SER A 393 -10.74 -16.13 -12.97
CA SER A 393 -11.48 -15.13 -13.74
C SER A 393 -11.42 -13.74 -13.09
N LEU A 394 -11.65 -12.68 -13.86
CA LEU A 394 -11.75 -11.32 -13.32
C LEU A 394 -12.87 -11.21 -12.27
N THR A 395 -13.96 -11.96 -12.43
CA THR A 395 -15.04 -12.02 -11.44
C THR A 395 -14.60 -12.66 -10.14
N ASP A 396 -13.76 -13.70 -10.21
CA ASP A 396 -13.18 -14.28 -9.01
C ASP A 396 -12.26 -13.28 -8.33
N PHE A 397 -11.39 -12.63 -9.08
CA PHE A 397 -10.51 -11.61 -8.55
C PHE A 397 -11.25 -10.49 -7.81
N LEU A 398 -12.30 -9.92 -8.43
CA LEU A 398 -13.02 -8.79 -7.85
C LEU A 398 -13.90 -9.16 -6.66
N PHE A 399 -14.44 -10.39 -6.64
CA PHE A 399 -15.54 -10.73 -5.73
C PHE A 399 -15.28 -11.92 -4.81
N ASN A 400 -14.18 -12.67 -4.98
CA ASN A 400 -13.91 -13.86 -4.16
C ASN A 400 -13.84 -13.53 -2.66
N GLY A 401 -13.29 -12.36 -2.29
CA GLY A 401 -13.23 -11.92 -0.90
C GLY A 401 -14.60 -11.68 -0.23
N ILE A 402 -15.66 -11.48 -1.02
CA ILE A 402 -17.02 -11.19 -0.52
C ILE A 402 -17.94 -12.41 -0.70
N PHE A 403 -17.91 -13.03 -1.89
CA PHE A 403 -18.85 -14.10 -2.26
C PHE A 403 -18.26 -15.50 -2.27
N LYS A 404 -16.95 -15.67 -1.99
CA LYS A 404 -16.25 -16.97 -2.08
C LYS A 404 -16.54 -17.68 -3.41
N THR A 405 -16.27 -17.01 -4.52
CA THR A 405 -16.63 -17.50 -5.85
C THR A 405 -15.78 -18.68 -6.31
N VAL A 406 -14.59 -18.87 -5.73
CA VAL A 406 -13.72 -20.00 -6.06
C VAL A 406 -14.28 -21.28 -5.44
N GLU A 407 -14.85 -22.12 -6.30
CA GLU A 407 -15.30 -23.47 -5.94
C GLU A 407 -14.09 -24.29 -5.47
N SER A 408 -14.21 -24.93 -4.30
CA SER A 408 -13.20 -25.82 -3.74
C SER A 408 -13.71 -27.25 -3.66
N SER A 409 -12.80 -28.21 -3.71
CA SER A 409 -13.08 -29.63 -3.43
C SER A 409 -13.67 -29.82 -2.04
N ALA A 410 -14.45 -30.88 -1.86
CA ALA A 410 -15.10 -31.17 -0.58
C ALA A 410 -14.13 -31.71 0.48
N GLU A 411 -13.08 -32.39 0.05
CA GLU A 411 -12.06 -32.98 0.92
C GLU A 411 -10.83 -32.08 0.98
N PRO A 412 -10.31 -31.78 2.19
CA PRO A 412 -9.08 -31.03 2.31
C PRO A 412 -7.90 -31.89 1.85
N PHE A 413 -7.02 -31.34 1.03
CA PHE A 413 -5.76 -32.02 0.66
C PHE A 413 -4.72 -31.95 1.78
N TRP A 414 -4.87 -30.96 2.68
CA TRP A 414 -3.99 -30.79 3.84
C TRP A 414 -4.78 -30.30 5.05
N THR A 415 -4.46 -30.88 6.20
CA THR A 415 -4.97 -30.50 7.53
C THR A 415 -3.80 -30.55 8.51
N MET A 416 -3.76 -29.64 9.48
CA MET A 416 -2.71 -29.65 10.49
C MET A 416 -2.71 -30.98 11.27
N PRO A 417 -1.58 -31.73 11.32
CA PRO A 417 -1.50 -32.97 12.08
C PRO A 417 -1.79 -32.74 13.57
N THR A 418 -2.64 -33.58 14.18
CA THR A 418 -2.92 -33.53 15.62
C THR A 418 -1.78 -34.18 16.42
N PRO A 419 -1.31 -33.57 17.52
CA PRO A 419 -0.16 -34.06 18.30
C PRO A 419 -0.28 -35.51 18.79
N SER A 420 -1.50 -36.00 19.03
CA SER A 420 -1.77 -37.35 19.53
C SER A 420 -1.37 -38.48 18.57
N LEU A 421 -1.14 -38.16 17.29
CA LEU A 421 -0.68 -39.09 16.26
C LEU A 421 0.85 -39.12 16.12
N LEU A 422 1.58 -38.24 16.81
CA LEU A 422 3.03 -38.17 16.81
C LEU A 422 3.57 -39.02 17.97
N LYS A 423 3.59 -40.34 17.79
CA LYS A 423 4.19 -41.29 18.74
C LYS A 423 5.53 -41.80 18.23
#